data_AF-A0A553DJ19-F1
#
_entry.id   AF-A0A553DJ19-F1
#
_cell.length_a   1.000
_cell.length_b   1.000
_cell.length_c   1.000
_cell.angle_alpha   90.00
_cell.angle_beta   90.00
_cell.angle_gamma   90.00
#
_symmetry.space_group_name_H-M   'P 1'
#
loop_
_entity.id
_entity.type
_entity.pdbx_description
1 polymer ?
#
loop_
_entity_poly.entity_id
_entity_poly.type
_entity_poly.pdbx_seq_one_letter_code
_entity_poly.pdbx_strand_id
1 'polypeptide(L)'
;MRAFHIKNAKSLLITVAAVLLLNIISNFFFHRFDLTQDHRYTLSPTTLKILKDVQHPLSIKVYLQGELPAEFKRLQQESKQLLEEFQAYNSNIIIEFVDPLENKDESMDKIKELYQKGLTPINITVDDKGKQSQSMVFPWAIAVYNNKEVNIPLLKNIMGASTTQKVIGSVQHLEYSISDGINKISKDKQKKVAIIKGNGELEEQHIAKFLMQVRESYFIGPFTLDSVAKNPKKTLKDLQDYDLAIIAKPTEAFSDEEKLVLDQFVINGGKTLWLIDQVNAEMDSLYNPSGSTLAFPKDLNLNDMFFKYGVRINPDLVKDEQGSPIKLASGAQGSSTQYQDFNWKFAPQVYPISKHPIVKNLGGIKFDFANAMDTLKNGIRKTVLLQSSLYSKKVGTPVEISLNMVSEQTSPAEYGNKGNIPLAVLLEGSFHSMFENRVLPFEEKSFLAKGNESKMIVISDGDIIKNQLDKNGQPVELGYDQRSGNLYDNKDFMMNCVNYLLDDTGLINIRSKDLDLPLLDREKVYENYTFTQFLTIGLPILILFLFGIVFTFLRKRKYGK
;
A
#
# COMPACT_ATOMS: atom_id res chain seq x y z
N MET A 1 -18.12 56.38 -44.26
CA MET A 1 -17.07 55.33 -44.16
C MET A 1 -15.98 55.60 -43.11
N ARG A 2 -15.45 56.82 -42.91
CA ARG A 2 -14.36 57.09 -41.92
C ARG A 2 -14.73 56.86 -40.44
N ALA A 3 -15.96 57.18 -40.00
CA ALA A 3 -16.38 57.02 -38.59
C ALA A 3 -16.53 55.54 -38.15
N PHE A 4 -16.81 54.62 -39.08
CA PHE A 4 -16.97 53.19 -38.80
C PHE A 4 -15.61 52.50 -38.55
N HIS A 5 -14.57 52.89 -39.32
CA HIS A 5 -13.21 52.40 -39.13
C HIS A 5 -12.56 52.85 -37.81
N ILE A 6 -12.84 54.09 -37.36
CA ILE A 6 -12.28 54.63 -36.11
C ILE A 6 -12.89 53.95 -34.87
N LYS A 7 -14.20 53.62 -34.89
CA LYS A 7 -14.84 52.87 -33.80
C LYS A 7 -14.28 51.45 -33.67
N ASN A 8 -14.06 50.76 -34.79
CA ASN A 8 -13.48 49.41 -34.80
C ASN A 8 -12.01 49.40 -34.33
N ALA A 9 -11.24 50.44 -34.68
CA ALA A 9 -9.86 50.59 -34.19
C ALA A 9 -9.80 50.83 -32.67
N LYS A 10 -10.70 51.65 -32.12
CA LYS A 10 -10.78 51.91 -30.67
C LYS A 10 -11.20 50.64 -29.90
N SER A 11 -12.16 49.88 -30.42
CA SER A 11 -12.56 48.58 -29.86
C SER A 11 -11.41 47.58 -29.90
N LEU A 12 -10.69 47.48 -31.02
CA LEU A 12 -9.54 46.58 -31.16
C LEU A 12 -8.44 46.93 -30.15
N LEU A 13 -8.13 48.23 -30.00
CA LEU A 13 -7.07 48.69 -29.10
C LEU A 13 -7.41 48.44 -27.63
N ILE A 14 -8.69 48.62 -27.25
CA ILE A 14 -9.19 48.26 -25.91
C ILE A 14 -9.10 46.74 -25.69
N THR A 15 -9.50 45.92 -26.66
CA THR A 15 -9.40 44.45 -26.56
C THR A 15 -7.95 44.01 -26.41
N VAL A 16 -7.03 44.55 -27.20
CA VAL A 16 -5.60 44.24 -27.11
C VAL A 16 -5.04 44.67 -25.75
N ALA A 17 -5.35 45.89 -25.29
CA ALA A 17 -4.93 46.37 -23.98
C ALA A 17 -5.48 45.52 -22.82
N ALA A 18 -6.74 45.08 -22.92
CA ALA A 18 -7.37 44.20 -21.93
C ALA A 18 -6.72 42.81 -21.92
N VAL A 19 -6.41 42.23 -23.08
CA VAL A 19 -5.70 40.95 -23.19
C VAL A 19 -4.29 41.05 -22.62
N LEU A 20 -3.57 42.15 -22.88
CA LEU A 20 -2.24 42.39 -22.30
C LEU A 20 -2.30 42.56 -20.78
N LEU A 21 -3.27 43.32 -20.26
CA LEU A 21 -3.50 43.47 -18.82
C LEU A 21 -3.84 42.13 -18.16
N LEU A 22 -4.73 41.34 -18.77
CA LEU A 22 -5.06 39.99 -18.32
C LEU A 22 -3.82 39.09 -18.30
N ASN A 23 -2.98 39.16 -19.33
CA ASN A 23 -1.75 38.38 -19.40
C ASN A 23 -0.76 38.78 -18.29
N ILE A 24 -0.60 40.07 -18.03
CA ILE A 24 0.25 40.58 -16.94
C ILE A 24 -0.28 40.14 -15.57
N ILE A 25 -1.59 40.30 -15.31
CA ILE A 25 -2.21 39.86 -14.05
C ILE A 25 -2.09 38.34 -13.89
N SER A 26 -2.24 37.58 -14.98
CA SER A 26 -2.07 36.13 -14.99
C SER A 26 -0.65 35.67 -14.64
N ASN A 27 0.38 36.51 -14.84
CA ASN A 27 1.73 36.20 -14.40
C ASN A 27 1.93 36.35 -12.88
N PHE A 28 1.10 37.15 -12.20
CA PHE A 28 1.17 37.34 -10.74
C PHE A 28 0.26 36.40 -9.96
N PHE A 29 -0.82 35.90 -10.58
CA PHE A 29 -1.77 34.97 -9.97
C PHE A 29 -1.78 33.64 -10.72
N PHE A 30 -0.89 32.73 -10.33
CA PHE A 30 -0.91 31.36 -10.82
C PHE A 30 -2.07 30.58 -10.17
N HIS A 31 -3.02 30.12 -10.99
CA HIS A 31 -4.04 29.19 -10.56
C HIS A 31 -4.34 28.21 -11.69
N ARG A 32 -4.30 26.91 -11.40
CA ARG A 32 -4.55 25.85 -12.38
C ARG A 32 -5.87 25.19 -12.06
N PHE A 33 -6.83 25.34 -12.97
CA PHE A 33 -8.15 24.75 -12.81
C PHE A 33 -8.13 23.30 -13.28
N ASP A 34 -8.44 22.37 -12.38
CA ASP A 34 -8.63 20.97 -12.71
C ASP A 34 -10.11 20.72 -13.09
N LEU A 35 -10.33 20.52 -14.39
CA LEU A 35 -11.65 20.28 -14.98
C LEU A 35 -12.00 18.78 -15.06
N THR A 36 -11.17 17.90 -14.49
CA THR A 36 -11.48 16.47 -14.43
C THR A 36 -12.60 16.19 -13.44
N GLN A 37 -13.43 15.18 -13.75
CA GLN A 37 -14.60 14.82 -12.94
C GLN A 37 -14.23 14.43 -11.51
N ASP A 38 -13.07 13.81 -11.32
CA ASP A 38 -12.55 13.31 -10.04
C ASP A 38 -11.45 14.20 -9.45
N HIS A 39 -11.22 15.39 -10.04
CA HIS A 39 -10.17 16.33 -9.63
C HIS A 39 -8.80 15.65 -9.47
N ARG A 40 -8.46 14.72 -10.36
CA ARG A 40 -7.28 13.86 -10.24
C ARG A 40 -5.95 14.62 -10.20
N TYR A 41 -5.86 15.77 -10.84
CA TYR A 41 -4.66 16.61 -10.88
C TYR A 41 -4.65 17.67 -9.78
N THR A 42 -5.73 17.79 -9.00
CA THR A 42 -5.75 18.60 -7.78
C THR A 42 -4.94 17.91 -6.69
N LEU A 43 -3.79 18.52 -6.36
CA LEU A 43 -2.89 18.02 -5.33
C LEU A 43 -3.52 18.16 -3.93
N SER A 44 -3.27 17.17 -3.10
CA SER A 44 -3.67 17.19 -1.69
C SER A 44 -2.96 18.33 -0.93
N PRO A 45 -3.58 18.85 0.15
CA PRO A 45 -2.93 19.83 1.02
C PRO A 45 -1.58 19.34 1.57
N THR A 46 -1.47 18.03 1.83
CA THR A 46 -0.23 17.42 2.32
C THR A 46 0.86 17.42 1.26
N THR A 47 0.54 17.04 0.01
CA THR A 47 1.48 17.15 -1.12
C THR A 47 1.96 18.59 -1.28
N LEU A 48 1.05 19.57 -1.32
CA LEU A 48 1.43 20.99 -1.43
C LEU A 48 2.41 21.44 -0.34
N LYS A 49 2.21 20.97 0.91
CA LYS A 49 3.14 21.24 2.01
C LYS A 49 4.52 20.62 1.78
N ILE A 50 4.57 19.37 1.34
CA ILE A 50 5.83 18.67 1.02
C ILE A 50 6.58 19.39 -0.09
N LEU A 51 5.87 19.77 -1.17
CA LEU A 51 6.49 20.49 -2.28
C LEU A 51 7.04 21.84 -1.83
N LYS A 52 6.34 22.58 -0.96
CA LYS A 52 6.82 23.85 -0.42
C LYS A 52 8.11 23.72 0.40
N ASP A 53 8.32 22.58 1.04
CA ASP A 53 9.51 22.32 1.87
C ASP A 53 10.78 22.06 1.02
N VAL A 54 10.65 21.82 -0.30
CA VAL A 54 11.78 21.62 -1.23
C VAL A 54 12.45 22.96 -1.58
N GLN A 55 13.58 23.25 -0.92
CA GLN A 55 14.31 24.53 -1.06
C GLN A 55 15.42 24.53 -2.13
N HIS A 56 15.94 23.36 -2.50
CA HIS A 56 17.03 23.20 -3.47
C HIS A 56 16.54 22.42 -4.70
N PRO A 57 17.30 22.40 -5.82
CA PRO A 57 16.93 21.60 -6.97
C PRO A 57 16.75 20.11 -6.62
N LEU A 58 15.55 19.60 -6.89
CA LEU A 58 15.15 18.20 -6.75
C LEU A 58 15.01 17.62 -8.16
N SER A 59 15.88 16.68 -8.52
CA SER A 59 15.80 16.00 -9.82
C SER A 59 14.97 14.72 -9.69
N ILE A 60 14.00 14.53 -10.59
CA ILE A 60 13.18 13.32 -10.68
C ILE A 60 13.35 12.73 -12.09
N LYS A 61 14.03 11.59 -12.19
CA LYS A 61 14.18 10.82 -13.43
C LYS A 61 13.14 9.72 -13.50
N VAL A 62 12.33 9.69 -14.56
CA VAL A 62 11.22 8.76 -14.75
C VAL A 62 11.55 7.79 -15.88
N TYR A 63 11.55 6.48 -15.61
CA TYR A 63 11.93 5.44 -16.57
C TYR A 63 10.76 4.86 -17.38
N LEU A 64 9.71 5.67 -17.56
CA LEU A 64 8.52 5.36 -18.36
C LEU A 64 8.54 6.15 -19.67
N GLN A 65 9.49 5.86 -20.55
CA GLN A 65 9.62 6.50 -21.88
C GLN A 65 9.98 5.43 -22.92
N GLY A 66 9.66 5.67 -24.19
CA GLY A 66 9.97 4.75 -25.31
C GLY A 66 8.76 4.02 -25.87
N GLU A 67 9.00 2.84 -26.45
CA GLU A 67 7.96 1.97 -27.01
C GLU A 67 7.21 1.21 -25.90
N LEU A 68 6.23 1.88 -25.29
CA LEU A 68 5.40 1.30 -24.22
C LEU A 68 4.12 0.65 -24.76
N PRO A 69 3.65 -0.47 -24.15
CA PRO A 69 2.29 -0.97 -24.35
C PRO A 69 1.22 0.09 -24.04
N ALA A 70 0.02 -0.06 -24.60
CA ALA A 70 -1.05 0.94 -24.50
C ALA A 70 -1.40 1.30 -23.04
N GLU A 71 -1.46 0.30 -22.16
CA GLU A 71 -1.75 0.49 -20.73
C GLU A 71 -0.63 1.30 -20.03
N PHE A 72 0.63 1.09 -20.41
CA PHE A 72 1.78 1.81 -19.83
C PHE A 72 1.94 3.22 -20.38
N LYS A 73 1.52 3.48 -21.63
CA LYS A 73 1.40 4.85 -22.14
C LYS A 73 0.45 5.68 -21.29
N ARG A 74 -0.64 5.08 -20.80
CA ARG A 74 -1.54 5.75 -19.84
C ARG A 74 -0.81 6.07 -18.53
N LEU A 75 -0.13 5.09 -17.94
CA LEU A 75 0.62 5.31 -16.69
C LEU A 75 1.67 6.42 -16.83
N GLN A 76 2.41 6.43 -17.96
CA GLN A 76 3.35 7.47 -18.32
C GLN A 76 2.66 8.85 -18.39
N GLN A 77 1.55 8.96 -19.11
CA GLN A 77 0.82 10.22 -19.27
C GLN A 77 0.33 10.77 -17.93
N GLU A 78 -0.28 9.92 -17.10
CA GLU A 78 -0.77 10.31 -15.77
C GLU A 78 0.38 10.71 -14.85
N SER A 79 1.51 10.00 -14.90
CA SER A 79 2.73 10.35 -14.15
C SER A 79 3.31 11.68 -14.61
N LYS A 80 3.36 11.91 -15.93
CA LYS A 80 3.84 13.16 -16.51
C LYS A 80 2.98 14.34 -16.10
N GLN A 81 1.66 14.23 -16.25
CA GLN A 81 0.74 15.30 -15.89
C GLN A 81 0.81 15.63 -14.40
N LEU A 82 0.85 14.61 -13.54
CA LEU A 82 0.99 14.82 -12.10
C LEU A 82 2.32 15.49 -11.73
N LEU A 83 3.45 15.05 -12.31
CA LEU A 83 4.75 15.67 -12.07
C LEU A 83 4.82 17.10 -12.60
N GLU A 84 4.19 17.40 -13.74
CA GLU A 84 4.04 18.77 -14.24
C GLU A 84 3.24 19.65 -13.28
N GLU A 85 2.23 19.12 -12.58
CA GLU A 85 1.58 19.83 -11.47
C GLU A 85 2.58 20.11 -10.34
N PHE A 86 3.39 19.13 -9.94
CA PHE A 86 4.36 19.30 -8.87
C PHE A 86 5.36 20.42 -9.21
N GLN A 87 5.91 20.40 -10.42
CA GLN A 87 6.83 21.42 -10.92
C GLN A 87 6.17 22.81 -11.04
N ALA A 88 4.89 22.87 -11.40
CA ALA A 88 4.18 24.15 -11.48
C ALA A 88 4.00 24.81 -10.09
N TYR A 89 3.88 24.01 -9.03
CA TYR A 89 3.83 24.52 -7.65
C TYR A 89 5.22 24.78 -7.05
N ASN A 90 6.27 24.11 -7.51
CA ASN A 90 7.65 24.40 -7.10
C ASN A 90 8.64 24.22 -8.27
N SER A 91 9.20 25.35 -8.73
CA SER A 91 10.17 25.39 -9.84
C SER A 91 11.51 24.71 -9.55
N ASN A 92 11.81 24.37 -8.29
CA ASN A 92 12.99 23.58 -7.93
C ASN A 92 12.88 22.11 -8.36
N ILE A 93 11.68 21.65 -8.72
CA ILE A 93 11.44 20.28 -9.15
C ILE A 93 11.76 20.19 -10.64
N ILE A 94 12.74 19.35 -10.99
CA ILE A 94 13.24 19.17 -12.34
C ILE A 94 12.93 17.73 -12.76
N ILE A 95 12.15 17.57 -13.82
CA ILE A 95 11.65 16.26 -14.26
C ILE A 95 12.30 15.88 -15.58
N GLU A 96 12.76 14.64 -15.67
CA GLU A 96 13.34 14.05 -16.88
C GLU A 96 12.70 12.69 -17.14
N PHE A 97 12.19 12.47 -18.36
CA PHE A 97 11.70 11.15 -18.79
C PHE A 97 12.78 10.47 -19.63
N VAL A 98 13.18 9.27 -19.21
CA VAL A 98 14.33 8.54 -19.76
C VAL A 98 13.87 7.19 -20.30
N ASP A 99 14.24 6.87 -21.53
CA ASP A 99 14.07 5.52 -22.09
C ASP A 99 15.37 4.73 -21.85
N PRO A 100 15.38 3.75 -20.92
CA PRO A 100 16.58 2.97 -20.63
C PRO A 100 17.00 2.05 -21.79
N LEU A 101 16.15 1.87 -22.80
CA LEU A 101 16.33 0.97 -23.94
C LEU A 101 16.61 1.70 -25.26
N GLU A 102 16.68 3.03 -25.27
CA GLU A 102 16.85 3.84 -26.49
C GLU A 102 18.12 3.46 -27.27
N ASN A 103 19.25 3.32 -26.56
CA ASN A 103 20.53 2.93 -27.16
C ASN A 103 20.82 1.45 -26.88
N LYS A 104 20.76 0.63 -27.93
CA LYS A 104 20.97 -0.83 -27.85
C LYS A 104 22.34 -1.22 -27.30
N ASP A 105 23.40 -0.47 -27.62
CA ASP A 105 24.77 -0.82 -27.22
C ASP A 105 25.02 -0.55 -25.74
N GLU A 106 24.36 0.46 -25.15
CA GLU A 106 24.47 0.83 -23.73
C GLU A 106 23.35 0.26 -22.86
N SER A 107 22.28 -0.25 -23.47
CA SER A 107 21.07 -0.69 -22.78
C SER A 107 21.37 -1.72 -21.70
N MET A 108 22.27 -2.68 -21.96
CA MET A 108 22.62 -3.72 -21.00
C MET A 108 23.30 -3.17 -19.74
N ASP A 109 24.19 -2.18 -19.89
CA ASP A 109 24.87 -1.55 -18.75
C ASP A 109 23.89 -0.69 -17.95
N LYS A 110 23.01 0.08 -18.61
CA LYS A 110 21.94 0.84 -17.95
C LYS A 110 20.96 -0.07 -17.22
N ILE A 111 20.54 -1.16 -17.85
CA ILE A 111 19.67 -2.17 -17.22
C ILE A 111 20.36 -2.74 -15.98
N LYS A 112 21.65 -3.08 -16.06
CA LYS A 112 22.42 -3.59 -14.92
C LYS A 112 22.52 -2.56 -13.79
N GLU A 113 22.74 -1.29 -14.10
CA GLU A 113 22.73 -0.20 -13.11
C GLU A 113 21.37 -0.11 -12.42
N LEU A 114 20.27 -0.14 -13.17
CA LEU A 114 18.91 -0.11 -12.63
C LEU A 114 18.64 -1.31 -11.72
N TYR A 115 19.05 -2.52 -12.12
CA TYR A 115 18.96 -3.71 -11.25
C TYR A 115 19.78 -3.57 -9.96
N GLN A 116 20.99 -3.02 -10.03
CA GLN A 116 21.83 -2.79 -8.85
C GLN A 116 21.21 -1.76 -7.89
N LYS A 117 20.50 -0.79 -8.45
CA LYS A 117 19.69 0.17 -7.67
C LYS A 117 18.36 -0.42 -7.17
N GLY A 118 18.02 -1.65 -7.54
CA GLY A 118 16.78 -2.32 -7.14
C GLY A 118 15.56 -1.99 -8.01
N LEU A 119 15.74 -1.31 -9.14
CA LEU A 119 14.69 -0.99 -10.11
C LEU A 119 14.51 -2.16 -11.07
N THR A 120 13.65 -3.10 -10.68
CA THR A 120 13.36 -4.27 -11.50
C THR A 120 12.35 -3.95 -12.61
N PRO A 121 12.57 -4.42 -13.84
CA PRO A 121 11.60 -4.27 -14.91
C PRO A 121 10.45 -5.28 -14.76
N ILE A 122 9.41 -5.03 -15.52
CA ILE A 122 8.31 -5.98 -15.76
C ILE A 122 8.24 -6.33 -17.24
N ASN A 123 7.96 -7.60 -17.52
CA ASN A 123 7.75 -8.09 -18.88
C ASN A 123 6.25 -8.21 -19.14
N ILE A 124 5.75 -7.51 -20.16
CA ILE A 124 4.35 -7.52 -20.56
C ILE A 124 4.22 -8.26 -21.88
N THR A 125 3.37 -9.29 -21.90
CA THR A 125 2.95 -9.95 -23.13
C THR A 125 1.72 -9.27 -23.69
N VAL A 126 1.83 -8.67 -24.87
CA VAL A 126 0.72 -8.12 -25.63
C VAL A 126 0.34 -9.12 -26.71
N ASP A 127 -0.93 -9.54 -26.72
CA ASP A 127 -1.50 -10.33 -27.81
C ASP A 127 -2.30 -9.40 -28.72
N ASP A 128 -1.78 -9.15 -29.92
CA ASP A 128 -2.49 -8.42 -30.97
C ASP A 128 -2.73 -9.35 -32.15
N LYS A 129 -4.00 -9.72 -32.35
CA LYS A 129 -4.46 -10.59 -33.46
C LYS A 129 -3.66 -11.90 -33.58
N GLY A 130 -3.30 -12.52 -32.47
CA GLY A 130 -2.55 -13.78 -32.42
C GLY A 130 -1.03 -13.64 -32.52
N LYS A 131 -0.51 -12.40 -32.61
CA LYS A 131 0.93 -12.12 -32.47
C LYS A 131 1.20 -11.73 -31.02
N GLN A 132 1.91 -12.60 -30.31
CA GLN A 132 2.43 -12.29 -28.98
C GLN A 132 3.74 -11.51 -29.11
N SER A 133 3.77 -10.31 -28.53
CA SER A 133 4.98 -9.50 -28.38
C SER A 133 5.26 -9.30 -26.89
N GLN A 134 6.51 -9.43 -26.49
CA GLN A 134 6.95 -9.13 -25.13
C GLN A 134 7.65 -7.78 -25.10
N SER A 135 7.21 -6.90 -24.20
CA SER A 135 7.82 -5.59 -23.97
C SER A 135 8.29 -5.48 -22.53
N MET A 136 9.54 -5.04 -22.35
CA MET A 136 10.13 -4.76 -21.04
C MET A 136 9.86 -3.31 -20.66
N VAL A 137 9.36 -3.08 -19.44
CA VAL A 137 9.02 -1.74 -18.93
C VAL A 137 9.64 -1.53 -17.56
N PHE A 138 10.17 -0.32 -17.30
CA PHE A 138 10.73 0.09 -16.01
C PHE A 138 9.81 1.11 -15.32
N PRO A 139 8.77 0.67 -14.59
CA PRO A 139 7.81 1.59 -13.97
C PRO A 139 8.35 2.20 -12.67
N TRP A 140 9.43 2.95 -12.77
CA TRP A 140 10.15 3.54 -11.65
C TRP A 140 10.50 4.99 -11.93
N ALA A 141 10.63 5.77 -10.87
CA ALA A 141 11.34 7.03 -10.87
C ALA A 141 12.45 7.02 -9.82
N ILE A 142 13.49 7.81 -10.04
CA ILE A 142 14.54 8.10 -9.06
C ILE A 142 14.48 9.58 -8.74
N ALA A 143 14.37 9.91 -7.45
CA ALA A 143 14.43 11.28 -6.99
C ALA A 143 15.75 11.54 -6.25
N VAL A 144 16.44 12.63 -6.62
CA VAL A 144 17.72 13.04 -6.05
C VAL A 144 17.62 14.44 -5.47
N TYR A 145 17.95 14.57 -4.18
CA TYR A 145 17.93 15.85 -3.45
C TYR A 145 19.09 15.88 -2.43
N ASN A 146 19.94 16.91 -2.50
CA ASN A 146 21.07 17.08 -1.57
C ASN A 146 21.92 15.80 -1.38
N ASN A 147 22.31 15.14 -2.48
CA ASN A 147 23.06 13.89 -2.53
C ASN A 147 22.37 12.67 -1.89
N LYS A 148 21.08 12.78 -1.53
CA LYS A 148 20.23 11.64 -1.15
C LYS A 148 19.47 11.19 -2.39
N GLU A 149 19.39 9.87 -2.59
CA GLU A 149 18.66 9.22 -3.68
C GLU A 149 17.55 8.34 -3.09
N VAL A 150 16.38 8.32 -3.73
CA VAL A 150 15.28 7.39 -3.40
C VAL A 150 14.63 6.87 -4.66
N ASN A 151 14.27 5.58 -4.63
CA ASN A 151 13.52 4.93 -5.69
C ASN A 151 12.02 5.05 -5.41
N ILE A 152 11.27 5.42 -6.45
CA ILE A 152 9.83 5.66 -6.39
C ILE A 152 9.15 4.65 -7.34
N PRO A 153 8.42 3.66 -6.83
CA PRO A 153 7.67 2.75 -7.68
C PRO A 153 6.47 3.50 -8.29
N LEU A 154 6.37 3.48 -9.63
CA LEU A 154 5.24 4.08 -10.35
C LEU A 154 4.16 3.06 -10.67
N LEU A 155 4.48 1.77 -10.61
CA LEU A 155 3.53 0.67 -10.74
C LEU A 155 3.42 -0.09 -9.43
N LYS A 156 2.18 -0.25 -8.96
CA LYS A 156 1.83 -1.19 -7.92
C LYS A 156 1.55 -2.56 -8.51
N ASN A 157 2.34 -3.55 -8.11
CA ASN A 157 2.18 -4.92 -8.57
C ASN A 157 1.20 -5.69 -7.67
N ILE A 158 -0.07 -5.76 -8.08
CA ILE A 158 -1.10 -6.52 -7.34
C ILE A 158 -1.15 -7.95 -7.90
N MET A 159 -0.90 -8.95 -7.04
CA MET A 159 -0.96 -10.35 -7.44
C MET A 159 -2.37 -10.75 -7.93
N GLY A 160 -2.45 -11.51 -9.02
CA GLY A 160 -3.73 -11.93 -9.63
C GLY A 160 -4.46 -10.85 -10.42
N ALA A 161 -4.04 -9.58 -10.33
CA ALA A 161 -4.64 -8.50 -11.11
C ALA A 161 -4.17 -8.51 -12.57
N SER A 162 -5.07 -8.19 -13.49
CA SER A 162 -4.73 -7.91 -14.89
C SER A 162 -3.81 -6.70 -15.02
N THR A 163 -3.04 -6.61 -16.11
CA THR A 163 -2.19 -5.43 -16.40
C THR A 163 -2.96 -4.11 -16.30
N THR A 164 -4.19 -4.10 -16.82
CA THR A 164 -5.10 -2.96 -16.74
C THR A 164 -5.42 -2.56 -15.30
N GLN A 165 -5.78 -3.53 -14.45
CA GLN A 165 -6.06 -3.27 -13.03
C GLN A 165 -4.83 -2.77 -12.28
N LYS A 166 -3.65 -3.34 -12.56
CA LYS A 166 -2.38 -2.87 -11.98
C LYS A 166 -2.13 -1.40 -12.32
N VAL A 167 -2.26 -1.03 -13.59
CA VAL A 167 -2.06 0.37 -14.04
C VAL A 167 -3.07 1.31 -13.37
N ILE A 168 -4.35 0.94 -13.30
CA ILE A 168 -5.39 1.76 -12.65
C ILE A 168 -5.10 1.99 -11.17
N GLY A 169 -4.81 0.91 -10.44
CA GLY A 169 -4.46 1.00 -9.02
C GLY A 169 -3.18 1.81 -8.80
N SER A 170 -2.26 1.77 -9.76
CA SER A 170 -1.03 2.56 -9.73
C SER A 170 -1.29 4.04 -9.93
N VAL A 171 -2.12 4.42 -10.92
CA VAL A 171 -2.51 5.82 -11.16
C VAL A 171 -3.17 6.44 -9.93
N GLN A 172 -4.05 5.69 -9.26
CA GLN A 172 -4.64 6.10 -7.97
C GLN A 172 -3.60 6.29 -6.85
N HIS A 173 -2.45 5.63 -6.96
CA HIS A 173 -1.39 5.65 -5.96
C HIS A 173 -0.24 6.62 -6.28
N LEU A 174 -0.20 7.19 -7.49
CA LEU A 174 0.93 7.99 -7.98
C LEU A 174 1.24 9.20 -7.08
N GLU A 175 0.21 9.97 -6.70
CA GLU A 175 0.39 11.15 -5.85
C GLU A 175 1.05 10.78 -4.52
N TYR A 176 0.57 9.71 -3.88
CA TYR A 176 1.19 9.21 -2.65
C TYR A 176 2.62 8.75 -2.90
N SER A 177 2.86 7.89 -3.90
CA SER A 177 4.18 7.28 -4.13
C SER A 177 5.26 8.34 -4.37
N ILE A 178 4.96 9.33 -5.21
CA ILE A 178 5.88 10.42 -5.51
C ILE A 178 6.03 11.35 -4.30
N SER A 179 4.94 11.74 -3.64
CA SER A 179 5.01 12.62 -2.46
C SER A 179 5.78 11.98 -1.29
N ASP A 180 5.62 10.68 -1.07
CA ASP A 180 6.36 9.91 -0.07
C ASP A 180 7.86 9.88 -0.40
N GLY A 181 8.21 9.61 -1.66
CA GLY A 181 9.59 9.68 -2.15
C GLY A 181 10.23 11.04 -1.89
N ILE A 182 9.54 12.12 -2.27
CA ILE A 182 10.03 13.49 -2.03
C ILE A 182 10.16 13.76 -0.53
N ASN A 183 9.18 13.37 0.28
CA ASN A 183 9.20 13.60 1.73
C ASN A 183 10.38 12.88 2.40
N LYS A 184 10.69 11.63 2.00
CA LYS A 184 11.81 10.83 2.52
C LYS A 184 13.19 11.46 2.30
N ILE A 185 13.39 12.14 1.17
CA ILE A 185 14.69 12.77 0.84
C ILE A 185 14.77 14.23 1.26
N SER A 186 13.64 14.93 1.31
CA SER A 186 13.58 16.36 1.65
C SER A 186 13.56 16.64 3.16
N LYS A 187 13.07 15.71 3.98
CA LYS A 187 13.03 15.84 5.43
C LYS A 187 13.96 14.88 6.13
N ASP A 188 14.57 15.34 7.22
CA ASP A 188 15.28 14.46 8.12
C ASP A 188 14.32 13.66 8.99
N LYS A 189 14.76 12.48 9.40
CA LYS A 189 13.99 11.58 10.26
C LYS A 189 13.75 12.25 11.61
N GLN A 190 12.54 12.14 12.12
CA GLN A 190 12.17 12.74 13.42
C GLN A 190 11.61 11.73 14.41
N LYS A 191 10.92 10.69 13.92
CA LYS A 191 10.23 9.73 14.78
C LYS A 191 11.11 8.53 15.14
N LYS A 192 10.94 8.02 16.36
CA LYS A 192 11.66 6.86 16.88
C LYS A 192 10.71 5.67 17.11
N VAL A 193 11.15 4.49 16.68
CA VAL A 193 10.42 3.23 16.79
C VAL A 193 11.21 2.27 17.67
N ALA A 194 10.59 1.82 18.76
CA ALA A 194 11.10 0.76 19.62
C ALA A 194 10.67 -0.59 19.07
N ILE A 195 11.64 -1.47 18.81
CA ILE A 195 11.38 -2.88 18.50
C ILE A 195 11.48 -3.64 19.82
N ILE A 196 10.33 -4.05 20.37
CA ILE A 196 10.27 -4.68 21.69
C ILE A 196 10.91 -6.07 21.65
N LYS A 197 11.64 -6.38 22.72
CA LYS A 197 12.32 -7.65 23.01
C LYS A 197 12.13 -8.00 24.49
N GLY A 198 12.33 -9.27 24.84
CA GLY A 198 12.37 -9.75 26.23
C GLY A 198 11.29 -10.78 26.54
N ASN A 199 10.27 -10.93 25.68
CA ASN A 199 9.19 -11.91 25.86
C ASN A 199 9.14 -12.90 24.69
N GLY A 200 10.31 -13.24 24.15
CA GLY A 200 10.47 -14.21 23.06
C GLY A 200 9.93 -13.74 21.71
N GLU A 201 9.97 -12.43 21.42
CA GLU A 201 9.66 -11.86 20.11
C GLU A 201 10.59 -12.38 19.00
N LEU A 202 10.12 -12.31 17.75
CA LEU A 202 10.88 -12.76 16.58
C LEU A 202 12.31 -12.22 16.53
N GLU A 203 13.26 -13.08 16.20
CA GLU A 203 14.65 -12.68 15.96
C GLU A 203 14.77 -11.70 14.78
N GLU A 204 15.80 -10.85 14.81
CA GLU A 204 15.98 -9.79 13.82
C GLU A 204 16.07 -10.32 12.37
N GLN A 205 16.68 -11.49 12.15
CA GLN A 205 16.77 -12.11 10.83
C GLN A 205 15.41 -12.40 10.20
N HIS A 206 14.40 -12.69 11.02
CA HIS A 206 13.04 -13.00 10.59
C HIS A 206 12.19 -11.76 10.35
N ILE A 207 12.63 -10.56 10.74
CA ILE A 207 11.94 -9.30 10.47
C ILE A 207 12.84 -8.29 9.75
N ALA A 208 14.00 -8.71 9.27
CA ALA A 208 15.05 -7.85 8.74
C ALA A 208 14.56 -6.98 7.58
N LYS A 209 13.77 -7.54 6.65
CA LYS A 209 13.25 -6.76 5.52
C LYS A 209 12.29 -5.66 5.94
N PHE A 210 11.45 -5.95 6.94
CA PHE A 210 10.60 -4.93 7.53
C PHE A 210 11.44 -3.85 8.23
N LEU A 211 12.41 -4.24 9.05
CA LEU A 211 13.28 -3.29 9.76
C LEU A 211 14.05 -2.39 8.79
N MET A 212 14.58 -2.95 7.69
CA MET A 212 15.24 -2.18 6.63
C MET A 212 14.31 -1.11 6.06
N GLN A 213 13.06 -1.48 5.75
CA GLN A 213 12.07 -0.58 5.18
C GLN A 213 11.62 0.52 6.16
N VAL A 214 11.41 0.19 7.44
CA VAL A 214 11.08 1.19 8.48
C VAL A 214 12.24 2.16 8.68
N ARG A 215 13.48 1.64 8.69
CA ARG A 215 14.69 2.44 8.86
C ARG A 215 14.88 3.47 7.75
N GLU A 216 14.26 3.34 6.57
CA GLU A 216 14.33 4.36 5.52
C GLU A 216 13.72 5.70 5.95
N SER A 217 12.66 5.68 6.77
CA SER A 217 11.89 6.88 7.15
C SER A 217 11.97 7.23 8.63
N TYR A 218 12.37 6.28 9.47
CA TYR A 218 12.31 6.42 10.93
C TYR A 218 13.62 5.97 11.60
N PHE A 219 13.87 6.50 12.79
CA PHE A 219 14.88 5.92 13.68
C PHE A 219 14.30 4.67 14.32
N ILE A 220 15.05 3.58 14.31
CA ILE A 220 14.64 2.31 14.94
C ILE A 220 15.70 1.89 15.94
N GLY A 221 15.28 1.26 17.04
CA GLY A 221 16.18 0.66 18.01
C GLY A 221 15.53 -0.50 18.75
N PRO A 222 16.30 -1.56 19.08
CA PRO A 222 15.80 -2.61 19.96
C PRO A 222 15.55 -2.04 21.35
N PHE A 223 14.51 -2.52 22.02
CA PHE A 223 14.15 -2.13 23.37
C PHE A 223 13.77 -3.37 24.19
N THR A 224 14.60 -3.73 25.18
CA THR A 224 14.38 -4.93 26.00
C THR A 224 13.56 -4.63 27.26
N LEU A 225 12.50 -5.42 27.46
CA LEU A 225 11.66 -5.41 28.64
C LEU A 225 12.27 -6.15 29.83
N ASP A 226 13.33 -6.95 29.66
CA ASP A 226 14.04 -7.62 30.77
C ASP A 226 14.56 -6.62 31.82
N SER A 227 14.82 -5.39 31.40
CA SER A 227 15.26 -4.30 32.28
C SER A 227 14.17 -3.85 33.26
N VAL A 228 12.88 -4.14 32.98
CA VAL A 228 11.75 -3.82 33.86
C VAL A 228 11.89 -4.50 35.22
N ALA A 229 12.35 -5.76 35.28
CA ALA A 229 12.53 -6.48 36.53
C ALA A 229 13.55 -5.81 37.48
N LYS A 230 14.52 -5.06 36.93
CA LYS A 230 15.57 -4.38 37.71
C LYS A 230 15.28 -2.90 37.94
N ASN A 231 14.71 -2.21 36.95
CA ASN A 231 14.53 -0.76 37.01
C ASN A 231 13.29 -0.29 36.21
N PRO A 232 12.07 -0.61 36.67
CA PRO A 232 10.85 -0.40 35.89
C PRO A 232 10.57 1.09 35.59
N LYS A 233 10.84 1.97 36.57
CA LYS A 233 10.69 3.43 36.43
C LYS A 233 11.56 3.99 35.32
N LYS A 234 12.83 3.56 35.25
CA LYS A 234 13.75 4.00 34.19
C LYS A 234 13.31 3.43 32.84
N THR A 235 12.94 2.15 32.78
CA THR A 235 12.48 1.53 31.53
C THR A 235 11.26 2.25 30.96
N LEU A 236 10.27 2.61 31.79
CA LEU A 236 9.13 3.42 31.33
C LEU A 236 9.58 4.75 30.74
N LYS A 237 10.46 5.48 31.44
CA LYS A 237 10.97 6.77 30.97
C LYS A 237 11.73 6.63 29.65
N ASP A 238 12.59 5.63 29.52
CA ASP A 238 13.38 5.37 28.32
C ASP A 238 12.46 4.96 27.14
N LEU A 239 11.35 4.23 27.40
CA LEU A 239 10.37 3.89 26.38
C LEU A 239 9.57 5.11 25.91
N GLN A 240 9.27 6.05 26.79
CA GLN A 240 8.55 7.29 26.45
C GLN A 240 9.35 8.24 25.52
N ASP A 241 10.65 8.02 25.34
CA ASP A 241 11.45 8.74 24.33
C ASP A 241 11.17 8.26 22.88
N TYR A 242 10.40 7.17 22.72
CA TYR A 242 9.96 6.62 21.44
C TYR A 242 8.53 7.03 21.10
N ASP A 243 8.20 7.08 19.81
CA ASP A 243 6.86 7.42 19.33
C ASP A 243 5.99 6.16 19.11
N LEU A 244 6.62 5.03 18.77
CA LEU A 244 5.95 3.77 18.45
C LEU A 244 6.70 2.60 19.06
N ALA A 245 5.99 1.66 19.69
CA ALA A 245 6.50 0.36 20.06
C ALA A 245 5.90 -0.75 19.16
N ILE A 246 6.75 -1.63 18.63
CA ILE A 246 6.35 -2.78 17.82
C ILE A 246 6.64 -4.05 18.62
N ILE A 247 5.58 -4.81 18.91
CA ILE A 247 5.63 -6.08 19.65
C ILE A 247 5.35 -7.20 18.64
N ALA A 248 6.41 -7.91 18.23
CA ALA A 248 6.37 -8.84 17.11
C ALA A 248 6.40 -10.30 17.58
N LYS A 249 5.22 -10.93 17.65
CA LYS A 249 5.02 -12.35 17.96
C LYS A 249 5.74 -12.78 19.25
N PRO A 250 5.39 -12.19 20.41
CA PRO A 250 5.93 -12.66 21.68
C PRO A 250 5.50 -14.11 21.93
N THR A 251 6.36 -14.87 22.59
CA THR A 251 6.12 -16.29 22.89
C THR A 251 6.06 -16.57 24.39
N GLU A 252 6.47 -15.62 25.23
CA GLU A 252 6.42 -15.69 26.68
C GLU A 252 5.38 -14.73 27.26
N ALA A 253 4.88 -15.05 28.46
CA ALA A 253 3.88 -14.24 29.13
C ALA A 253 4.49 -12.95 29.70
N PHE A 254 3.78 -11.83 29.57
CA PHE A 254 4.18 -10.55 30.11
C PHE A 254 3.93 -10.50 31.63
N SER A 255 4.89 -9.97 32.38
CA SER A 255 4.72 -9.64 33.80
C SER A 255 3.81 -8.43 34.00
N ASP A 256 3.24 -8.26 35.19
CA ASP A 256 2.39 -7.10 35.47
C ASP A 256 3.18 -5.79 35.43
N GLU A 257 4.46 -5.80 35.82
CA GLU A 257 5.37 -4.67 35.71
C GLU A 257 5.61 -4.26 34.25
N GLU A 258 5.83 -5.23 33.35
CA GLU A 258 5.99 -4.95 31.91
C GLU A 258 4.70 -4.39 31.32
N LYS A 259 3.54 -4.96 31.71
CA LYS A 259 2.25 -4.42 31.30
C LYS A 259 2.03 -3.00 31.82
N LEU A 260 2.48 -2.65 33.03
CA LEU A 260 2.40 -1.27 33.54
C LEU A 260 3.29 -0.32 32.73
N VAL A 261 4.48 -0.75 32.31
CA VAL A 261 5.35 0.05 31.43
C VAL A 261 4.68 0.31 30.07
N LEU A 262 4.16 -0.73 29.42
CA LEU A 262 3.50 -0.60 28.12
C LEU A 262 2.17 0.15 28.20
N ASP A 263 1.39 -0.08 29.27
CA ASP A 263 0.17 0.66 29.56
C ASP A 263 0.47 2.15 29.68
N GLN A 264 1.39 2.54 30.57
CA GLN A 264 1.71 3.95 30.76
C GLN A 264 2.36 4.58 29.53
N PHE A 265 3.08 3.83 28.71
CA PHE A 265 3.52 4.31 27.39
C PHE A 265 2.33 4.68 26.49
N VAL A 266 1.32 3.80 26.38
CA VAL A 266 0.09 4.05 25.60
C VAL A 266 -0.70 5.22 26.18
N ILE A 267 -0.90 5.26 27.50
CA ILE A 267 -1.64 6.33 28.17
C ILE A 267 -0.96 7.70 27.97
N ASN A 268 0.37 7.75 27.94
CA ASN A 268 1.10 8.99 27.67
C ASN A 268 1.11 9.41 26.19
N GLY A 269 0.41 8.69 25.29
CA GLY A 269 0.29 9.02 23.87
C GLY A 269 1.22 8.22 22.95
N GLY A 270 2.02 7.30 23.49
CA GLY A 270 2.81 6.36 22.73
C GLY A 270 1.93 5.43 21.90
N LYS A 271 2.30 5.17 20.65
CA LYS A 271 1.54 4.32 19.74
C LYS A 271 2.08 2.89 19.81
N THR A 272 1.25 1.88 19.56
CA THR A 272 1.70 0.48 19.60
C THR A 272 1.17 -0.34 18.43
N LEU A 273 2.02 -1.22 17.89
CA LEU A 273 1.66 -2.23 16.91
C LEU A 273 1.92 -3.62 17.50
N TRP A 274 0.84 -4.38 17.71
CA TRP A 274 0.86 -5.70 18.31
C TRP A 274 0.59 -6.77 17.26
N LEU A 275 1.48 -7.76 17.19
CA LEU A 275 1.35 -8.94 16.33
C LEU A 275 1.36 -10.17 17.24
N ILE A 276 0.21 -10.79 17.45
CA ILE A 276 -0.02 -11.69 18.58
C ILE A 276 -0.60 -13.02 18.13
N ASP A 277 0.05 -14.10 18.58
CA ASP A 277 -0.43 -15.47 18.44
C ASP A 277 -0.90 -16.00 19.80
N GLN A 278 -2.19 -16.31 19.91
CA GLN A 278 -2.76 -17.02 21.07
C GLN A 278 -2.86 -18.53 20.88
N VAL A 279 -2.38 -19.05 19.75
CA VAL A 279 -2.29 -20.48 19.48
C VAL A 279 -0.89 -20.81 19.02
N ASN A 280 -0.29 -21.84 19.60
CA ASN A 280 0.99 -22.36 19.15
C ASN A 280 0.78 -23.26 17.92
N ALA A 281 0.90 -22.67 16.72
CA ALA A 281 0.82 -23.38 15.46
C ALA A 281 1.82 -22.76 14.47
N GLU A 282 2.65 -23.60 13.86
CA GLU A 282 3.68 -23.18 12.90
C GLU A 282 3.62 -24.10 11.69
N MET A 283 3.80 -23.53 10.49
CA MET A 283 3.77 -24.32 9.26
C MET A 283 4.91 -25.35 9.23
N ASP A 284 6.07 -24.99 9.78
CA ASP A 284 7.24 -25.88 9.81
C ASP A 284 7.00 -27.12 10.70
N SER A 285 6.13 -27.01 11.71
CA SER A 285 5.75 -28.16 12.55
C SER A 285 4.95 -29.23 11.81
N LEU A 286 4.38 -28.91 10.63
CA LEU A 286 3.65 -29.87 9.79
C LEU A 286 4.56 -30.69 8.87
N TYR A 287 5.80 -30.27 8.63
CA TYR A 287 6.75 -30.99 7.77
C TYR A 287 7.53 -32.06 8.54
N ASN A 288 6.80 -32.90 9.27
CA ASN A 288 7.32 -34.05 10.00
C ASN A 288 6.79 -35.37 9.36
N PRO A 289 7.26 -36.56 9.78
CA PRO A 289 6.83 -37.83 9.19
C PRO A 289 5.32 -38.12 9.30
N SER A 290 4.60 -37.57 10.28
CA SER A 290 3.14 -37.73 10.39
C SER A 290 2.36 -36.71 9.56
N GLY A 291 3.00 -35.63 9.11
CA GLY A 291 2.33 -34.54 8.40
C GLY A 291 1.31 -33.80 9.27
N SER A 292 1.45 -33.87 10.60
CA SER A 292 0.50 -33.28 11.55
C SER A 292 1.16 -32.77 12.82
N THR A 293 0.53 -31.80 13.47
CA THR A 293 0.95 -31.24 14.75
C THR A 293 -0.27 -30.91 15.61
N LEU A 294 -0.09 -30.85 16.92
CA LEU A 294 -1.15 -30.49 17.86
C LEU A 294 -1.03 -28.99 18.20
N ALA A 295 -2.05 -28.22 17.85
CA ALA A 295 -2.12 -26.81 18.15
C ALA A 295 -2.78 -26.59 19.51
N PHE A 296 -2.15 -25.77 20.36
CA PHE A 296 -2.59 -25.52 21.73
C PHE A 296 -2.71 -24.03 22.02
N PRO A 297 -3.62 -23.63 22.93
CA PRO A 297 -3.73 -22.24 23.37
C PRO A 297 -2.45 -21.80 24.09
N LYS A 298 -2.06 -20.54 23.88
CA LYS A 298 -0.92 -19.87 24.53
C LYS A 298 -1.45 -18.65 25.27
N ASP A 299 -1.19 -18.57 26.57
CA ASP A 299 -1.52 -17.39 27.37
C ASP A 299 -0.30 -16.48 27.52
N LEU A 300 -0.40 -15.29 26.95
CA LEU A 300 0.63 -14.25 27.03
C LEU A 300 0.39 -13.27 28.19
N ASN A 301 -0.65 -13.49 29.01
CA ASN A 301 -1.09 -12.59 30.08
C ASN A 301 -1.49 -11.17 29.60
N LEU A 302 -1.87 -11.01 28.33
CA LEU A 302 -2.27 -9.72 27.73
C LEU A 302 -3.80 -9.53 27.60
N ASN A 303 -4.57 -10.59 27.89
CA ASN A 303 -6.01 -10.61 27.67
C ASN A 303 -6.76 -9.53 28.46
N ASP A 304 -6.32 -9.24 29.68
CA ASP A 304 -6.90 -8.20 30.55
C ASP A 304 -6.64 -6.78 30.00
N MET A 305 -5.42 -6.51 29.54
CA MET A 305 -5.01 -5.25 28.92
C MET A 305 -5.82 -4.96 27.65
N PHE A 306 -5.84 -5.92 26.72
CA PHE A 306 -6.59 -5.78 25.48
C PHE A 306 -8.09 -5.66 25.73
N PHE A 307 -8.63 -6.41 26.69
CA PHE A 307 -10.05 -6.30 27.04
C PHE A 307 -10.42 -4.90 27.51
N LYS A 308 -9.60 -4.28 28.38
CA LYS A 308 -9.80 -2.88 28.82
C LYS A 308 -9.78 -1.91 27.63
N TYR A 309 -8.87 -2.11 26.69
CA TYR A 309 -8.71 -1.24 25.51
C TYR A 309 -9.77 -1.48 24.44
N GLY A 310 -10.41 -2.65 24.47
CA GLY A 310 -11.64 -2.95 23.75
C GLY A 310 -11.49 -3.96 22.62
N VAL A 311 -10.50 -4.84 22.69
CA VAL A 311 -10.36 -5.99 21.78
C VAL A 311 -10.11 -7.26 22.57
N ARG A 312 -10.45 -8.41 21.99
CA ARG A 312 -10.17 -9.72 22.54
C ARG A 312 -9.66 -10.62 21.43
N ILE A 313 -8.48 -11.21 21.60
CA ILE A 313 -8.00 -12.27 20.72
C ILE A 313 -8.44 -13.58 21.36
N ASN A 314 -9.08 -14.46 20.59
CA ASN A 314 -9.55 -15.74 21.06
C ASN A 314 -8.47 -16.81 20.79
N PRO A 315 -8.31 -17.81 21.67
CA PRO A 315 -7.36 -18.90 21.47
C PRO A 315 -7.93 -19.96 20.50
N ASP A 316 -8.38 -19.52 19.33
CA ASP A 316 -8.88 -20.34 18.23
C ASP A 316 -8.10 -20.04 16.95
N LEU A 317 -8.28 -20.89 15.94
CA LEU A 317 -7.71 -20.71 14.61
C LEU A 317 -8.80 -20.32 13.62
N VAL A 318 -8.48 -19.44 12.70
CA VAL A 318 -9.38 -19.08 11.59
C VAL A 318 -9.08 -19.99 10.41
N LYS A 319 -10.11 -20.75 10.02
CA LYS A 319 -10.10 -21.60 8.83
C LYS A 319 -10.95 -20.94 7.74
N ASP A 320 -10.34 -20.65 6.60
CA ASP A 320 -10.94 -19.88 5.51
C ASP A 320 -10.86 -20.65 4.18
N GLU A 321 -11.93 -20.62 3.39
CA GLU A 321 -11.89 -21.15 2.02
C GLU A 321 -10.96 -20.34 1.10
N GLN A 322 -10.70 -19.07 1.41
CA GLN A 322 -9.68 -18.27 0.75
C GLN A 322 -8.33 -18.45 1.45
N GLY A 323 -7.73 -19.63 1.28
CA GLY A 323 -6.41 -19.95 1.81
C GLY A 323 -5.29 -19.68 0.81
N SER A 324 -4.08 -19.58 1.33
CA SER A 324 -2.85 -19.49 0.53
C SER A 324 -2.45 -20.88 0.03
N PRO A 325 -1.92 -21.02 -1.20
CA PRO A 325 -1.53 -22.33 -1.73
C PRO A 325 -0.26 -22.88 -1.04
N ILE A 326 -0.23 -24.20 -0.85
CA ILE A 326 0.94 -24.97 -0.41
C ILE A 326 1.26 -26.06 -1.44
N LYS A 327 2.54 -26.38 -1.61
CA LYS A 327 2.99 -27.46 -2.50
C LYS A 327 3.18 -28.75 -1.72
N LEU A 328 2.46 -29.79 -2.11
CA LEU A 328 2.61 -31.13 -1.56
C LEU A 328 3.01 -32.11 -2.66
N ALA A 329 3.86 -33.07 -2.27
CA ALA A 329 4.28 -34.15 -3.13
C ALA A 329 3.14 -35.17 -3.28
N SER A 330 2.83 -35.54 -4.52
CA SER A 330 1.87 -36.60 -4.89
C SER A 330 2.57 -37.68 -5.71
N GLY A 331 2.19 -38.95 -5.54
CA GLY A 331 2.76 -40.09 -6.24
C GLY A 331 3.71 -40.97 -5.40
N ALA A 332 4.05 -42.15 -5.92
CA ALA A 332 4.91 -43.12 -5.22
C ALA A 332 6.39 -42.66 -5.16
N GLN A 333 7.06 -43.00 -4.05
CA GLN A 333 8.47 -42.67 -3.82
C GLN A 333 9.38 -43.37 -4.85
N GLY A 334 10.19 -42.59 -5.57
CA GLY A 334 11.29 -43.12 -6.39
C GLY A 334 11.36 -42.66 -7.85
N SER A 335 10.26 -42.23 -8.49
CA SER A 335 10.34 -41.75 -9.89
C SER A 335 9.14 -40.98 -10.45
N SER A 336 8.04 -40.80 -9.70
CA SER A 336 6.81 -40.13 -10.19
C SER A 336 6.27 -39.05 -9.24
N THR A 337 7.13 -38.49 -8.39
CA THR A 337 6.72 -37.41 -7.48
C THR A 337 6.39 -36.15 -8.26
N GLN A 338 5.10 -35.79 -8.28
CA GLN A 338 4.62 -34.53 -8.83
C GLN A 338 4.21 -33.62 -7.68
N TYR A 339 4.71 -32.38 -7.69
CA TYR A 339 4.27 -31.36 -6.76
C TYR A 339 2.99 -30.73 -7.31
N GLN A 340 1.95 -30.69 -6.48
CA GLN A 340 0.68 -30.05 -6.78
C GLN A 340 0.40 -28.95 -5.76
N ASP A 341 -0.26 -27.89 -6.23
CA ASP A 341 -0.71 -26.80 -5.37
C ASP A 341 -2.04 -27.18 -4.72
N PHE A 342 -2.10 -27.04 -3.40
CA PHE A 342 -3.30 -27.25 -2.59
C PHE A 342 -3.65 -25.99 -1.81
N ASN A 343 -4.94 -25.69 -1.68
CA ASN A 343 -5.41 -24.56 -0.89
C ASN A 343 -5.26 -24.84 0.62
N TRP A 344 -4.40 -24.10 1.31
CA TRP A 344 -4.21 -24.25 2.76
C TRP A 344 -5.13 -23.32 3.54
N LYS A 345 -6.25 -23.87 4.01
CA LYS A 345 -7.33 -23.12 4.67
C LYS A 345 -6.95 -22.49 6.02
N PHE A 346 -5.84 -22.89 6.63
CA PHE A 346 -5.30 -22.28 7.87
C PHE A 346 -4.27 -21.16 7.60
N ALA A 347 -4.05 -20.79 6.33
CA ALA A 347 -3.31 -19.57 5.97
C ALA A 347 -4.20 -18.62 5.16
N PRO A 348 -5.17 -17.93 5.80
CA PRO A 348 -6.10 -17.06 5.10
C PRO A 348 -5.37 -16.02 4.25
N GLN A 349 -5.74 -15.93 2.98
CA GLN A 349 -5.33 -14.88 2.06
C GLN A 349 -6.41 -13.81 2.03
N VAL A 350 -6.19 -12.73 2.78
CA VAL A 350 -7.19 -11.70 3.04
C VAL A 350 -7.10 -10.57 2.04
N TYR A 351 -8.23 -10.24 1.41
CA TYR A 351 -8.37 -9.06 0.55
C TYR A 351 -9.15 -7.96 1.30
N PRO A 352 -8.60 -6.75 1.43
CA PRO A 352 -9.27 -5.69 2.19
C PRO A 352 -10.59 -5.23 1.55
N ILE A 353 -11.63 -5.16 2.39
CA ILE A 353 -12.94 -4.56 2.03
C ILE A 353 -13.04 -3.12 2.54
N SER A 354 -12.28 -2.80 3.60
CA SER A 354 -12.27 -1.48 4.22
C SER A 354 -11.65 -0.44 3.29
N LYS A 355 -12.24 0.77 3.28
CA LYS A 355 -11.70 1.93 2.55
C LYS A 355 -10.63 2.70 3.34
N HIS A 356 -10.23 2.18 4.49
CA HIS A 356 -9.25 2.84 5.36
C HIS A 356 -7.90 3.00 4.63
N PRO A 357 -7.20 4.15 4.75
CA PRO A 357 -5.94 4.40 4.03
C PRO A 357 -4.83 3.36 4.26
N ILE A 358 -4.88 2.67 5.41
CA ILE A 358 -3.92 1.58 5.74
C ILE A 358 -4.04 0.42 4.74
N VAL A 359 -5.26 0.06 4.33
CA VAL A 359 -5.52 -1.17 3.57
C VAL A 359 -6.08 -0.92 2.17
N LYS A 360 -6.42 0.33 1.85
CA LYS A 360 -6.96 0.70 0.54
C LYS A 360 -5.94 0.38 -0.57
N ASN A 361 -6.45 -0.21 -1.65
CA ASN A 361 -5.68 -0.63 -2.83
C ASN A 361 -4.56 -1.65 -2.54
N LEU A 362 -4.59 -2.35 -1.40
CA LEU A 362 -3.72 -3.51 -1.18
C LEU A 362 -4.30 -4.76 -1.87
N GLY A 363 -3.41 -5.61 -2.35
CA GLY A 363 -3.71 -6.96 -2.81
C GLY A 363 -3.95 -7.93 -1.66
N GLY A 364 -3.81 -9.23 -1.95
CA GLY A 364 -3.97 -10.27 -0.93
C GLY A 364 -2.86 -10.20 0.12
N ILE A 365 -3.25 -10.18 1.38
CA ILE A 365 -2.37 -10.22 2.55
C ILE A 365 -2.45 -11.61 3.14
N LYS A 366 -1.31 -12.28 3.26
CA LYS A 366 -1.25 -13.63 3.78
C LYS A 366 -1.15 -13.62 5.31
N PHE A 367 -1.99 -14.41 5.92
CA PHE A 367 -1.90 -14.81 7.31
C PHE A 367 -1.45 -16.27 7.39
N ASP A 368 -0.81 -16.69 8.47
CA ASP A 368 -0.46 -18.06 8.80
C ASP A 368 -1.00 -18.36 10.22
N PHE A 369 -1.99 -19.25 10.33
CA PHE A 369 -2.61 -19.65 11.61
C PHE A 369 -3.24 -18.51 12.45
N ALA A 370 -3.82 -17.51 11.78
CA ALA A 370 -4.46 -16.38 12.45
C ALA A 370 -5.54 -16.78 13.47
N ASN A 371 -5.63 -16.01 14.55
CA ASN A 371 -6.63 -16.18 15.60
C ASN A 371 -7.84 -15.24 15.40
N ALA A 372 -9.03 -15.64 15.87
CA ALA A 372 -10.20 -14.76 15.77
C ALA A 372 -10.12 -13.60 16.76
N MET A 373 -10.43 -12.39 16.31
CA MET A 373 -10.51 -11.21 17.17
C MET A 373 -11.95 -10.68 17.27
N ASP A 374 -12.37 -10.34 18.49
CA ASP A 374 -13.64 -9.66 18.74
C ASP A 374 -13.37 -8.21 19.20
N THR A 375 -14.31 -7.32 18.88
CA THR A 375 -14.30 -5.93 19.35
C THR A 375 -15.29 -5.74 20.48
N LEU A 376 -14.93 -4.94 21.47
CA LEU A 376 -15.72 -4.69 22.68
C LEU A 376 -16.21 -3.24 22.69
N LYS A 377 -17.45 -3.03 23.14
CA LYS A 377 -18.02 -1.68 23.25
C LYS A 377 -17.36 -0.93 24.42
N ASN A 378 -16.68 0.16 24.12
CA ASN A 378 -16.17 1.15 25.08
C ASN A 378 -15.98 2.51 24.36
N GLY A 379 -15.33 3.48 25.00
CA GLY A 379 -15.11 4.83 24.45
C GLY A 379 -14.04 4.94 23.34
N ILE A 380 -13.37 3.85 22.98
CA ILE A 380 -12.32 3.83 21.94
C ILE A 380 -12.93 3.52 20.58
N ARG A 381 -12.60 4.31 19.55
CA ARG A 381 -13.02 4.04 18.18
C ARG A 381 -12.29 2.80 17.66
N LYS A 382 -13.06 1.88 17.06
CA LYS A 382 -12.55 0.63 16.46
C LYS A 382 -12.80 0.62 14.97
N THR A 383 -11.76 0.39 14.21
CA THR A 383 -11.84 0.20 12.76
C THR A 383 -11.27 -1.18 12.42
N VAL A 384 -12.10 -2.08 11.93
CA VAL A 384 -11.62 -3.38 11.41
C VAL A 384 -10.89 -3.09 10.10
N LEU A 385 -9.60 -3.41 10.07
CA LEU A 385 -8.73 -3.22 8.91
C LEU A 385 -8.80 -4.43 7.99
N LEU A 386 -8.65 -5.63 8.58
CA LEU A 386 -8.65 -6.90 7.87
C LEU A 386 -9.57 -7.89 8.59
N GLN A 387 -10.28 -8.68 7.80
CA GLN A 387 -11.17 -9.74 8.28
C GLN A 387 -11.13 -10.92 7.29
N SER A 388 -11.40 -12.12 7.78
CA SER A 388 -11.52 -13.32 6.94
C SER A 388 -12.68 -13.20 5.94
N SER A 389 -12.75 -14.13 4.99
CA SER A 389 -13.82 -14.16 3.99
C SER A 389 -15.19 -14.49 4.61
N LEU A 390 -16.25 -14.37 3.80
CA LEU A 390 -17.58 -14.83 4.19
C LEU A 390 -17.62 -16.35 4.46
N TYR A 391 -16.72 -17.11 3.84
CA TYR A 391 -16.64 -18.57 3.93
C TYR A 391 -15.49 -18.99 4.85
N SER A 392 -15.55 -18.52 6.09
CA SER A 392 -14.59 -18.88 7.13
C SER A 392 -15.28 -19.32 8.42
N LYS A 393 -14.57 -20.07 9.27
CA LYS A 393 -15.04 -20.51 10.59
C LYS A 393 -13.91 -20.52 11.62
N LYS A 394 -14.27 -20.35 12.89
CA LYS A 394 -13.36 -20.51 14.04
C LYS A 394 -13.19 -22.01 14.35
N VAL A 395 -11.96 -22.43 14.66
CA VAL A 395 -11.60 -23.78 15.08
C VAL A 395 -10.97 -23.68 16.46
N GLY A 396 -11.70 -24.15 17.48
CA GLY A 396 -11.24 -24.08 18.87
C GLY A 396 -10.02 -24.97 19.13
N THR A 397 -9.19 -24.57 20.09
CA THR A 397 -8.00 -25.34 20.51
C THR A 397 -8.21 -25.98 21.89
N PRO A 398 -7.52 -27.09 22.21
CA PRO A 398 -6.51 -27.79 21.38
C PRO A 398 -7.11 -28.55 20.20
N VAL A 399 -6.37 -28.61 19.08
CA VAL A 399 -6.80 -29.30 17.85
C VAL A 399 -5.61 -29.83 17.07
N GLU A 400 -5.71 -31.04 16.51
CA GLU A 400 -4.71 -31.56 15.58
C GLU A 400 -4.87 -30.86 14.23
N ILE A 401 -3.77 -30.35 13.68
CA ILE A 401 -3.69 -29.79 12.34
C ILE A 401 -2.88 -30.77 11.49
N SER A 402 -3.41 -31.18 10.34
CA SER A 402 -2.74 -32.12 9.43
C SER A 402 -2.75 -31.59 8.00
N LEU A 403 -1.66 -31.86 7.26
CA LEU A 403 -1.60 -31.60 5.82
C LEU A 403 -2.71 -32.32 5.06
N ASN A 404 -3.21 -33.47 5.55
CA ASN A 404 -4.31 -34.20 4.93
C ASN A 404 -5.63 -33.39 4.89
N MET A 405 -5.75 -32.33 5.69
CA MET A 405 -6.91 -31.44 5.68
C MET A 405 -7.07 -30.67 4.36
N VAL A 406 -6.06 -30.64 3.48
CA VAL A 406 -6.22 -30.08 2.11
C VAL A 406 -7.29 -30.80 1.29
N SER A 407 -7.59 -32.05 1.64
CA SER A 407 -8.59 -32.88 0.97
C SER A 407 -9.98 -32.75 1.59
N GLU A 408 -10.15 -31.88 2.59
CA GLU A 408 -11.43 -31.68 3.27
C GLU A 408 -12.44 -30.99 2.35
N GLN A 409 -13.53 -31.69 2.08
CA GLN A 409 -14.67 -31.14 1.37
C GLN A 409 -15.56 -30.37 2.34
N THR A 410 -15.96 -29.18 1.92
CA THR A 410 -16.75 -28.26 2.72
C THR A 410 -17.97 -27.81 1.95
N SER A 411 -19.10 -27.64 2.64
CA SER A 411 -20.34 -27.13 2.05
C SER A 411 -20.63 -25.70 2.50
N PRO A 412 -21.31 -24.86 1.68
CA PRO A 412 -21.68 -23.50 2.08
C PRO A 412 -22.48 -23.43 3.39
N ALA A 413 -23.26 -24.48 3.71
CA ALA A 413 -24.05 -24.56 4.93
C ALA A 413 -23.20 -24.55 6.21
N GLU A 414 -21.93 -24.97 6.16
CA GLU A 414 -21.04 -24.99 7.32
C GLU A 414 -20.64 -23.59 7.80
N TYR A 415 -20.75 -22.59 6.92
CA TYR A 415 -20.29 -21.22 7.12
C TYR A 415 -21.36 -20.22 7.54
N GLY A 416 -22.63 -20.65 7.67
CA GLY A 416 -23.78 -19.77 7.95
C GLY A 416 -23.53 -18.75 9.08
N ASN A 417 -23.33 -17.48 8.71
CA ASN A 417 -23.02 -16.34 9.58
C ASN A 417 -21.75 -16.45 10.46
N LYS A 418 -20.80 -17.33 10.10
CA LYS A 418 -19.52 -17.50 10.81
C LYS A 418 -18.34 -16.73 10.19
N GLY A 419 -18.52 -16.22 8.98
CA GLY A 419 -17.50 -15.49 8.22
C GLY A 419 -17.24 -14.06 8.72
N ASN A 420 -16.38 -13.33 8.00
CA ASN A 420 -16.01 -11.94 8.31
C ASN A 420 -15.40 -11.79 9.72
N ILE A 421 -14.55 -12.73 10.12
CA ILE A 421 -13.90 -12.75 11.43
C ILE A 421 -12.80 -11.69 11.41
N PRO A 422 -12.81 -10.68 12.30
CA PRO A 422 -11.75 -9.68 12.38
C PRO A 422 -10.39 -10.30 12.69
N LEU A 423 -9.36 -9.85 11.96
CA LEU A 423 -7.96 -10.31 12.10
C LEU A 423 -7.00 -9.15 12.38
N ALA A 424 -7.33 -7.93 11.97
CA ALA A 424 -6.59 -6.73 12.31
C ALA A 424 -7.53 -5.57 12.64
N VAL A 425 -7.30 -4.90 13.78
CA VAL A 425 -8.14 -3.81 14.28
C VAL A 425 -7.28 -2.61 14.68
N LEU A 426 -7.68 -1.43 14.20
CA LEU A 426 -7.16 -0.13 14.62
C LEU A 426 -8.05 0.42 15.74
N LEU A 427 -7.40 0.86 16.82
CA LEU A 427 -7.97 1.46 18.01
C LEU A 427 -7.50 2.90 18.13
N GLU A 428 -8.42 3.87 18.24
CA GLU A 428 -8.10 5.30 18.31
C GLU A 428 -8.92 5.99 19.41
N GLY A 429 -8.26 6.83 20.20
CA GLY A 429 -8.90 7.67 21.22
C GLY A 429 -8.08 7.77 22.51
N SER A 430 -8.72 8.28 23.56
CA SER A 430 -8.10 8.39 24.90
C SER A 430 -8.29 7.10 25.69
N PHE A 431 -7.23 6.30 25.79
CA PHE A 431 -7.22 5.04 26.53
C PHE A 431 -7.33 5.29 28.04
N HIS A 432 -7.97 4.33 28.71
CA HIS A 432 -8.00 4.23 30.17
C HIS A 432 -7.04 3.13 30.59
N SER A 433 -6.17 3.45 31.56
CA SER A 433 -5.19 2.51 32.09
C SER A 433 -5.86 1.22 32.56
N MET A 434 -5.26 0.08 32.28
CA MET A 434 -5.74 -1.19 32.84
C MET A 434 -5.59 -1.26 34.36
N PHE A 435 -4.70 -0.42 34.92
CA PHE A 435 -4.48 -0.28 36.35
C PHE A 435 -5.31 0.83 36.99
N GLU A 436 -6.22 1.46 36.24
CA GLU A 436 -7.20 2.38 36.81
C GLU A 436 -8.00 1.67 37.92
N ASN A 437 -7.92 2.19 39.14
CA ASN A 437 -8.50 1.61 40.36
C ASN A 437 -7.93 0.22 40.74
N ARG A 438 -6.69 -0.08 40.37
CA ARG A 438 -5.95 -1.29 40.79
C ARG A 438 -4.67 -0.93 41.55
N VAL A 439 -4.12 -1.90 42.27
CA VAL A 439 -2.78 -1.78 42.87
C VAL A 439 -1.75 -1.75 41.75
N LEU A 440 -0.82 -0.79 41.79
CA LEU A 440 0.26 -0.69 40.82
C LEU A 440 1.35 -1.74 41.13
N PRO A 441 1.85 -2.48 40.12
CA PRO A 441 2.97 -3.42 40.27
C PRO A 441 4.26 -2.77 40.80
N PHE A 442 4.50 -1.51 40.41
CA PHE A 442 5.52 -0.66 41.01
C PHE A 442 4.98 0.75 41.21
N GLU A 443 5.52 1.46 42.21
CA GLU A 443 5.15 2.86 42.45
C GLU A 443 5.53 3.71 41.24
N GLU A 444 4.57 4.38 40.59
CA GLU A 444 4.83 5.36 39.53
C GLU A 444 4.18 6.69 39.91
N LYS A 445 4.99 7.71 40.23
CA LYS A 445 4.50 9.00 40.73
C LYS A 445 3.76 9.79 39.66
N SER A 446 4.08 9.55 38.39
CA SER A 446 3.45 10.18 37.23
C SER A 446 2.35 9.32 36.60
N PHE A 447 1.80 8.35 37.34
CA PHE A 447 0.74 7.48 36.85
C PHE A 447 -0.48 8.26 36.36
N LEU A 448 -0.96 7.90 35.18
CA LEU A 448 -2.18 8.44 34.58
C LEU A 448 -3.22 7.33 34.44
N ALA A 449 -4.41 7.55 35.01
CA ALA A 449 -5.56 6.66 34.85
C ALA A 449 -6.22 6.79 33.46
N LYS A 450 -6.20 8.00 32.90
CA LYS A 450 -6.68 8.33 31.56
C LYS A 450 -5.75 9.37 30.99
N GLY A 451 -5.33 9.18 29.74
CA GLY A 451 -4.30 10.02 29.14
C GLY A 451 -4.70 10.60 27.80
N ASN A 452 -3.68 10.96 27.03
CA ASN A 452 -3.83 11.64 25.75
C ASN A 452 -4.48 10.72 24.70
N GLU A 453 -4.88 11.31 23.56
CA GLU A 453 -5.24 10.49 22.40
C GLU A 453 -4.04 9.68 21.92
N SER A 454 -4.25 8.39 21.72
CA SER A 454 -3.26 7.48 21.14
C SER A 454 -3.90 6.60 20.07
N LYS A 455 -3.07 5.83 19.37
CA LYS A 455 -3.46 4.86 18.37
C LYS A 455 -2.77 3.52 18.65
N MET A 456 -3.53 2.44 18.51
CA MET A 456 -3.03 1.08 18.66
C MET A 456 -3.54 0.23 17.50
N ILE A 457 -2.68 -0.58 16.91
CA ILE A 457 -3.10 -1.62 15.95
C ILE A 457 -2.79 -2.98 16.58
N VAL A 458 -3.79 -3.86 16.55
CA VAL A 458 -3.65 -5.25 16.98
C VAL A 458 -3.92 -6.16 15.79
N ILE A 459 -3.01 -7.08 15.52
CA ILE A 459 -3.11 -8.10 14.47
C ILE A 459 -3.00 -9.46 15.15
N SER A 460 -3.98 -10.34 14.90
CA SER A 460 -4.06 -11.66 15.52
C SER A 460 -3.27 -12.74 14.75
N ASP A 461 -2.09 -12.34 14.29
CA ASP A 461 -1.11 -13.18 13.62
C ASP A 461 0.27 -12.52 13.69
N GLY A 462 1.20 -13.21 14.34
CA GLY A 462 2.59 -12.84 14.51
C GLY A 462 3.48 -13.07 13.29
N ASP A 463 3.10 -13.95 12.37
CA ASP A 463 3.86 -14.33 11.18
C ASP A 463 3.67 -13.35 10.02
N ILE A 464 2.66 -12.47 10.06
CA ILE A 464 2.42 -11.48 8.99
C ILE A 464 3.62 -10.55 8.73
N ILE A 465 4.47 -10.32 9.73
CA ILE A 465 5.71 -9.52 9.68
C ILE A 465 6.97 -10.37 9.40
N LYS A 466 6.84 -11.70 9.43
CA LYS A 466 7.96 -12.64 9.33
C LYS A 466 8.38 -12.83 7.87
N ASN A 467 9.59 -12.39 7.54
CA ASN A 467 10.24 -12.80 6.31
C ASN A 467 10.81 -14.22 6.42
N GLN A 468 10.77 -14.97 5.31
CA GLN A 468 11.46 -16.24 5.23
C GLN A 468 12.98 -16.02 5.05
N LEU A 469 13.76 -17.08 5.21
CA LEU A 469 15.19 -17.09 4.93
C LEU A 469 15.44 -17.98 3.70
N ASP A 470 16.36 -17.56 2.83
CA ASP A 470 16.80 -18.38 1.71
C ASP A 470 17.73 -19.51 2.18
N LYS A 471 18.21 -20.34 1.24
CA LYS A 471 19.13 -21.46 1.53
C LYS A 471 20.46 -21.03 2.15
N ASN A 472 20.84 -19.76 2.01
CA ASN A 472 22.06 -19.17 2.55
C ASN A 472 21.80 -18.40 3.86
N GLY A 473 20.59 -18.51 4.42
CA GLY A 473 20.18 -17.77 5.62
C GLY A 473 19.92 -16.28 5.38
N GLN A 474 19.83 -15.83 4.13
CA GLN A 474 19.56 -14.43 3.82
C GLN A 474 18.04 -14.13 3.87
N PRO A 475 17.62 -13.02 4.48
CA PRO A 475 16.24 -12.57 4.46
C PRO A 475 15.71 -12.42 3.03
N VAL A 476 14.62 -13.11 2.70
CA VAL A 476 13.85 -12.85 1.47
C VAL A 476 12.87 -11.71 1.70
N GLU A 477 12.35 -11.12 0.62
CA GLU A 477 11.38 -10.02 0.69
C GLU A 477 10.18 -10.35 1.60
N LEU A 478 9.77 -9.40 2.46
CA LEU A 478 8.59 -9.60 3.32
C LEU A 478 7.34 -9.77 2.44
N GLY A 479 6.59 -10.84 2.70
CA GLY A 479 5.43 -11.23 1.89
C GLY A 479 5.77 -12.16 0.74
N TYR A 480 7.03 -12.44 0.44
CA TYR A 480 7.39 -13.48 -0.52
C TYR A 480 7.35 -14.87 0.14
N ASP A 481 6.51 -15.75 -0.37
CA ASP A 481 6.42 -17.13 0.08
C ASP A 481 7.20 -18.04 -0.88
N GLN A 482 8.37 -18.52 -0.45
CA GLN A 482 9.23 -19.37 -1.28
C GLN A 482 8.59 -20.71 -1.63
N ARG A 483 7.59 -21.17 -0.87
CA ARG A 483 6.91 -22.45 -1.12
C ARG A 483 5.98 -22.36 -2.32
N SER A 484 5.19 -21.28 -2.39
CA SER A 484 4.25 -21.04 -3.50
C SER A 484 4.87 -20.26 -4.66
N GLY A 485 5.86 -19.41 -4.39
CA GLY A 485 6.40 -18.42 -5.34
C GLY A 485 5.59 -17.13 -5.41
N ASN A 486 4.63 -16.96 -4.49
CA ASN A 486 3.73 -15.80 -4.46
C ASN A 486 4.34 -14.65 -3.66
N LEU A 487 4.05 -13.41 -4.07
CA LEU A 487 4.37 -12.19 -3.34
C LEU A 487 3.07 -11.53 -2.88
N TYR A 488 2.87 -11.47 -1.57
CA TYR A 488 1.71 -10.87 -0.90
C TYR A 488 2.00 -9.44 -0.46
N ASP A 489 0.95 -8.64 -0.23
CA ASP A 489 1.04 -7.23 0.17
C ASP A 489 1.35 -7.04 1.66
N ASN A 490 1.86 -8.07 2.35
CA ASN A 490 2.23 -8.04 3.78
C ASN A 490 3.17 -6.88 4.09
N LYS A 491 4.22 -6.67 3.28
CA LYS A 491 5.15 -5.55 3.46
C LYS A 491 4.43 -4.20 3.40
N ASP A 492 3.61 -4.00 2.37
CA ASP A 492 2.89 -2.75 2.19
C ASP A 492 1.91 -2.53 3.35
N PHE A 493 1.17 -3.55 3.77
CA PHE A 493 0.27 -3.48 4.92
C PHE A 493 1.01 -3.05 6.19
N MET A 494 2.12 -3.72 6.51
CA MET A 494 2.91 -3.42 7.70
C MET A 494 3.49 -2.01 7.67
N MET A 495 4.00 -1.56 6.52
CA MET A 495 4.47 -0.20 6.36
C MET A 495 3.35 0.83 6.49
N ASN A 496 2.16 0.53 6.01
CA ASN A 496 1.02 1.43 6.14
C ASN A 496 0.56 1.55 7.59
N CYS A 497 0.62 0.45 8.36
CA CYS A 497 0.37 0.47 9.81
C CYS A 497 1.35 1.40 10.52
N VAL A 498 2.67 1.22 10.29
CA VAL A 498 3.70 2.09 10.88
C VAL A 498 3.50 3.54 10.49
N ASN A 499 3.34 3.80 9.19
CA ASN A 499 3.13 5.14 8.67
C ASN A 499 1.89 5.77 9.30
N TYR A 500 0.73 5.09 9.35
CA TYR A 500 -0.48 5.66 9.95
C TYR A 500 -0.36 5.99 11.44
N LEU A 501 0.35 5.14 12.20
CA LEU A 501 0.59 5.34 13.63
C LEU A 501 1.52 6.54 13.89
N LEU A 502 2.48 6.78 13.00
CA LEU A 502 3.47 7.85 13.11
C LEU A 502 3.14 9.11 12.28
N ASP A 503 2.12 9.06 11.42
CA ASP A 503 1.79 10.12 10.47
C ASP A 503 0.99 11.25 11.13
N ASP A 504 1.72 12.29 11.53
CA ASP A 504 1.17 13.57 11.96
C ASP A 504 0.89 14.52 10.77
N THR A 505 1.29 14.14 9.55
CA THR A 505 1.23 14.99 8.33
C THR A 505 0.02 14.73 7.43
N GLY A 506 -0.63 13.59 7.60
CA GLY A 506 -1.73 13.12 6.76
C GLY A 506 -1.28 12.59 5.40
N LEU A 507 0.00 12.29 5.20
CA LEU A 507 0.55 11.72 3.95
C LEU A 507 -0.20 10.43 3.57
N ILE A 508 -0.50 9.58 4.55
CA ILE A 508 -1.20 8.33 4.27
C ILE A 508 -2.62 8.56 3.74
N ASN A 509 -3.25 9.69 4.09
CA ASN A 509 -4.60 10.01 3.65
C ASN A 509 -4.69 10.33 2.15
N ILE A 510 -3.59 10.67 1.49
CA ILE A 510 -3.54 10.90 0.03
C ILE A 510 -4.06 9.68 -0.73
N ARG A 511 -3.81 8.48 -0.20
CA ARG A 511 -4.25 7.20 -0.77
C ARG A 511 -5.77 7.04 -0.82
N SER A 512 -6.51 7.81 -0.01
CA SER A 512 -7.97 7.72 0.09
C SER A 512 -8.71 8.34 -1.10
N LYS A 513 -8.02 9.07 -1.98
CA LYS A 513 -8.60 9.63 -3.21
C LYS A 513 -9.07 8.50 -4.14
N ASP A 514 -10.32 8.54 -4.57
CA ASP A 514 -10.87 7.63 -5.58
C ASP A 514 -10.70 8.31 -6.94
N LEU A 515 -9.99 7.65 -7.87
CA LEU A 515 -9.92 8.09 -9.26
C LEU A 515 -10.75 7.14 -10.11
N ASP A 516 -11.72 7.67 -10.83
CA ASP A 516 -12.51 6.88 -11.78
C ASP A 516 -11.85 6.96 -13.15
N LEU A 517 -11.21 5.87 -13.54
CA LEU A 517 -10.52 5.79 -14.83
C LEU A 517 -11.48 5.14 -15.83
N PRO A 518 -12.11 5.92 -16.74
CA PRO A 518 -12.94 5.32 -17.77
C PRO A 518 -12.07 4.37 -18.59
N LEU A 519 -12.55 3.14 -18.74
CA LEU A 519 -11.95 2.12 -19.58
C LEU A 519 -12.85 1.90 -20.79
N LEU A 520 -12.21 1.75 -21.94
CA LEU A 520 -12.90 1.26 -23.11
C LEU A 520 -13.16 -0.24 -22.93
N ASP A 521 -14.43 -0.61 -23.08
CA ASP A 521 -14.85 -1.99 -23.23
C ASP A 521 -14.36 -2.52 -24.57
N ARG A 522 -13.36 -3.42 -24.55
CA ARG A 522 -12.72 -3.93 -25.76
C ARG A 522 -13.71 -4.65 -26.66
N GLU A 523 -14.64 -5.42 -26.10
CA GLU A 523 -15.61 -6.17 -26.89
C GLU A 523 -16.53 -5.20 -27.65
N LYS A 524 -17.09 -4.21 -26.94
CA LYS A 524 -17.91 -3.17 -27.59
C LYS A 524 -17.15 -2.37 -28.62
N VAL A 525 -15.87 -2.05 -28.36
CA VAL A 525 -15.03 -1.33 -29.33
C VAL A 525 -14.84 -2.16 -30.59
N TYR A 526 -14.58 -3.47 -30.47
CA TYR A 526 -14.42 -4.35 -31.62
C TYR A 526 -15.72 -4.50 -32.42
N GLU A 527 -16.84 -4.71 -31.74
CA GLU A 527 -18.16 -4.81 -32.39
C GLU A 527 -18.54 -3.54 -33.17
N ASN A 528 -18.22 -2.37 -32.62
CA ASN A 528 -18.62 -1.08 -33.18
C ASN A 528 -17.49 -0.39 -33.98
N TYR A 529 -16.37 -1.07 -34.22
CA TYR A 529 -15.17 -0.44 -34.80
C TYR A 529 -15.47 0.21 -36.15
N THR A 530 -16.10 -0.51 -37.06
CA THR A 530 -16.41 -0.02 -38.42
C THR A 530 -17.39 1.15 -38.40
N PHE A 531 -18.42 1.09 -37.55
CA PHE A 531 -19.38 2.18 -37.40
C PHE A 531 -18.69 3.45 -36.83
N THR A 532 -17.87 3.27 -35.80
CA THR A 532 -17.11 4.37 -35.18
C THR A 532 -16.13 4.98 -36.17
N GLN A 533 -15.45 4.16 -36.98
CA GLN A 533 -14.56 4.63 -38.04
C GLN A 533 -15.31 5.42 -39.12
N PHE A 534 -16.48 4.95 -39.54
CA PHE A 534 -17.34 5.69 -40.47
C PHE A 534 -17.79 7.03 -39.87
N LEU A 535 -18.19 7.06 -38.60
CA LEU A 535 -18.64 8.28 -37.93
C LEU A 535 -17.49 9.30 -37.73
N THR A 536 -16.29 8.83 -37.39
CA THR A 536 -15.15 9.72 -37.05
C THR A 536 -14.33 10.15 -38.26
N ILE A 537 -14.22 9.32 -39.29
CA ILE A 537 -13.43 9.59 -40.50
C ILE A 537 -14.36 9.81 -41.70
N GLY A 538 -15.31 8.90 -41.91
CA GLY A 538 -16.21 8.93 -43.07
C GLY A 538 -17.14 10.15 -43.06
N LEU A 539 -17.78 10.47 -41.93
CA LEU A 539 -18.73 11.56 -41.82
C LEU A 539 -18.08 12.95 -42.05
N PRO A 540 -16.93 13.31 -41.45
CA PRO A 540 -16.26 14.57 -41.79
C PRO A 540 -15.90 14.69 -43.27
N ILE A 541 -15.43 13.62 -43.90
CA ILE A 541 -15.12 13.60 -45.34
C ILE A 541 -16.39 13.79 -46.16
N LEU A 542 -17.49 13.11 -45.79
CA LEU A 542 -18.78 13.26 -46.45
C LEU A 542 -19.32 14.69 -46.31
N ILE A 543 -19.20 15.30 -45.13
CA ILE A 543 -19.57 16.70 -44.87
C ILE A 543 -18.74 17.64 -45.75
N LEU A 544 -17.42 17.46 -45.82
CA LEU A 544 -16.52 18.26 -46.67
C LEU A 544 -16.86 18.12 -48.16
N PHE A 545 -17.17 16.90 -48.60
CA PHE A 545 -17.56 16.62 -49.98
C PHE A 545 -18.90 17.27 -50.34
N LEU A 546 -19.92 17.12 -49.49
CA LEU A 546 -21.23 17.77 -49.65
C LEU A 546 -21.09 19.29 -49.63
N PHE A 547 -20.29 19.83 -48.71
CA PHE A 547 -19.97 21.25 -48.66
C PHE A 547 -19.32 21.71 -49.98
N GLY A 548 -18.36 20.96 -50.51
CA GLY A 548 -17.72 21.23 -51.80
C GLY A 548 -18.71 21.26 -52.98
N ILE A 549 -19.64 20.31 -53.03
CA ILE A 549 -20.70 20.26 -54.06
C ILE A 549 -21.62 21.48 -53.92
N VAL A 550 -22.16 21.72 -52.73
CA VAL A 550 -23.10 22.82 -52.45
C VAL A 550 -22.43 24.16 -52.74
N PHE A 551 -21.20 24.36 -52.27
CA PHE A 551 -20.42 25.56 -52.54
C PHE A 551 -20.20 25.77 -54.04
N THR A 552 -19.83 24.71 -54.78
CA THR A 552 -19.62 24.79 -56.23
C THR A 552 -20.92 25.08 -56.99
N PHE A 553 -22.04 24.47 -56.58
CA PHE A 553 -23.36 24.70 -57.16
C PHE A 553 -23.83 26.15 -56.92
N LEU A 554 -23.76 26.62 -55.67
CA LEU A 554 -24.11 28.01 -55.31
C LEU A 554 -23.21 29.03 -56.01
N ARG A 555 -21.91 28.74 -56.15
CA ARG A 555 -20.96 29.57 -56.90
C ARG A 555 -21.32 29.62 -58.38
N LYS A 556 -21.62 28.48 -59.02
CA LYS A 556 -22.05 28.44 -60.43
C LYS A 556 -23.36 29.21 -60.64
N ARG A 557 -24.33 29.11 -59.74
CA ARG A 557 -25.60 29.85 -59.85
C ARG A 557 -25.45 31.36 -59.66
N LYS A 558 -24.52 31.81 -58.81
CA LYS A 558 -24.33 33.23 -58.48
C LYS A 558 -23.34 33.95 -59.41
N TYR A 559 -22.38 33.22 -59.99
CA TYR A 559 -21.28 33.79 -60.79
C TYR A 559 -21.10 33.15 -62.18
N GLY A 560 -21.89 32.13 -62.53
CA GLY A 560 -21.99 31.65 -63.91
C GLY A 560 -22.89 32.58 -64.71
N LYS A 561 -22.36 33.14 -65.80
CA LYS A 561 -23.11 34.00 -66.73
C LYS A 561 -24.21 33.24 -67.43
#